data_AF-A0AA37TUJ9-F1
#
_entry.id   AF-A0AA37TUJ9-F1
#
_cell.length_a   1.000
_cell.length_b   1.000
_cell.length_c   1.000
_cell.angle_alpha   90.00
_cell.angle_beta   90.00
_cell.angle_gamma   90.00
#
_symmetry.space_group_name_H-M   'P 1'
#
loop_
_entity.id
_entity.type
_entity.pdbx_description
1 polymer ?
#
loop_
_entity_poly.entity_id
_entity_poly.type
_entity_poly.pdbx_seq_one_letter_code
_entity_poly.pdbx_strand_id
1 'polypeptide(L)'
;MTLKDTCTYIAAAAGLASGVLWVVASRVGVENPRDPPVEGPTADGAITVRSGRHHLLLSPTLRLQSIWNSRAAIAAAVAAIAQAVSVLLP
;
A
#
# COMPACT_ATOMS: atom_id res chain seq x y z
N MET A 1 -16.79 -29.17 1.30
CA MET A 1 -16.45 -27.74 1.15
C MET A 1 -17.58 -27.11 0.35
N THR A 2 -18.29 -26.17 0.95
CA THR A 2 -19.43 -25.50 0.29
C THR A 2 -18.95 -24.29 -0.53
N LEU A 3 -19.81 -23.75 -1.40
CA LEU A 3 -19.53 -22.52 -2.13
C LEU A 3 -19.30 -21.34 -1.16
N LYS A 4 -20.06 -21.29 -0.07
CA LYS A 4 -19.93 -20.30 1.01
C LYS A 4 -18.57 -20.35 1.68
N ASP A 5 -18.07 -21.55 1.99
CA ASP A 5 -16.74 -21.74 2.56
C ASP A 5 -15.67 -21.21 1.59
N THR A 6 -15.81 -21.54 0.30
CA THR A 6 -14.89 -21.08 -0.75
C THR A 6 -14.85 -19.55 -0.83
N CYS A 7 -16.01 -18.89 -0.88
CA CYS A 7 -16.09 -17.43 -0.90
C CYS A 7 -15.47 -16.81 0.36
N THR A 8 -15.68 -17.43 1.53
CA THR A 8 -15.11 -16.96 2.80
C THR A 8 -13.59 -17.06 2.79
N TYR A 9 -13.02 -18.17 2.31
CA TYR A 9 -11.57 -18.32 2.18
C TYR A 9 -10.96 -17.35 1.18
N ILE A 10 -11.62 -17.10 0.05
CA ILE A 10 -11.17 -16.08 -0.93
C ILE A 10 -11.19 -14.69 -0.28
N ALA A 11 -12.25 -14.35 0.44
CA ALA A 11 -12.36 -13.07 1.13
C ALA A 11 -11.24 -12.88 2.15
N ALA A 12 -10.99 -13.91 2.98
CA ALA A 12 -9.92 -13.89 3.96
C ALA A 12 -8.54 -13.74 3.31
N ALA A 13 -8.24 -14.54 2.27
CA ALA A 13 -6.95 -14.49 1.58
C ALA A 13 -6.70 -13.12 0.92
N ALA A 14 -7.71 -12.58 0.23
CA ALA A 14 -7.63 -11.25 -0.40
C ALA A 14 -7.51 -10.12 0.64
N GLY A 15 -8.20 -10.24 1.78
CA GLY A 15 -8.11 -9.29 2.89
C GLY A 15 -6.71 -9.28 3.52
N LEU A 16 -6.12 -10.45 3.74
CA LEU A 16 -4.74 -10.58 4.23
C LEU A 16 -3.74 -10.00 3.23
N ALA A 17 -3.89 -10.30 1.94
CA ALA A 17 -3.05 -9.74 0.89
C ALA A 17 -3.13 -8.21 0.85
N SER A 18 -4.34 -7.64 0.96
CA SER A 18 -4.54 -6.19 1.07
C SER A 18 -3.79 -5.60 2.27
N GLY A 19 -3.94 -6.20 3.44
CA GLY A 19 -3.24 -5.75 4.66
C GLY A 19 -1.72 -5.75 4.51
N VAL A 20 -1.15 -6.81 3.93
CA VAL A 20 0.30 -6.88 3.63
C VAL A 20 0.70 -5.77 2.66
N LEU A 21 -0.08 -5.53 1.61
CA LEU A 21 0.22 -4.49 0.63
C LEU A 21 0.17 -3.08 1.22
N TRP A 22 -0.75 -2.81 2.16
CA TRP A 22 -0.75 -1.54 2.89
C TRP A 22 0.47 -1.39 3.81
N VAL A 23 0.91 -2.46 4.47
CA VAL A 23 2.14 -2.42 5.27
C VAL A 23 3.34 -2.12 4.37
N VAL A 24 3.43 -2.74 3.20
CA VAL A 24 4.47 -2.42 2.21
C VAL A 24 4.36 -0.97 1.76
N ALA A 25 3.17 -0.50 1.40
CA ALA A 25 2.93 0.90 1.03
C ALA A 25 3.40 1.88 2.10
N SER A 26 3.20 1.56 3.38
CA SER A 26 3.63 2.43 4.49
C SER A 26 5.15 2.51 4.68
N ARG A 27 5.89 1.49 4.21
CA ARG A 27 7.34 1.34 4.44
C ARG A 27 8.19 1.71 3.23
N VAL A 28 7.63 1.69 2.03
CA VAL A 28 8.38 2.07 0.83
C VAL A 28 8.62 3.57 0.78
N GLY A 29 9.83 3.93 0.38
CA GLY A 29 10.28 5.30 0.20
C GLY A 29 11.49 5.35 -0.72
N VAL A 30 11.69 6.51 -1.35
CA VAL A 30 12.85 6.77 -2.21
C VAL A 30 13.79 7.68 -1.44
N GLU A 31 14.97 7.17 -1.08
CA GLU A 31 15.97 7.94 -0.35
C GLU A 31 16.53 9.08 -1.20
N ASN A 32 16.84 10.19 -0.54
CA ASN A 32 17.56 11.30 -1.15
C ASN A 32 19.04 10.92 -1.26
N PRO A 33 19.62 10.86 -2.46
CA PRO A 33 21.03 10.49 -2.66
C PRO A 33 22.03 11.60 -2.30
N ARG A 34 21.58 12.79 -1.87
CA ARG A 34 22.46 13.92 -1.54
C ARG A 34 23.07 13.79 -0.13
N ASP A 35 24.36 14.13 -0.03
CA ASP A 35 25.12 14.27 1.22
C ASP A 35 25.75 15.69 1.28
N PRO A 36 25.46 16.52 2.30
CA PRO A 36 24.51 16.27 3.39
C PRO A 36 23.06 16.30 2.91
N PRO A 37 22.17 15.49 3.50
CA PRO A 37 20.76 15.55 3.19
C PRO A 37 20.17 16.86 3.71
N VAL A 38 19.64 17.67 2.79
CA VAL A 38 18.98 18.95 3.12
C VAL A 38 17.48 18.73 3.11
N GLU A 39 16.80 19.07 4.21
CA GLU A 39 15.33 19.09 4.27
C GLU A 39 14.77 20.31 3.53
N GLY A 40 13.62 20.13 2.87
CA GLY A 40 12.97 21.21 2.11
C GLY A 40 13.22 21.13 0.60
N PRO A 41 13.02 22.25 -0.13
CA PRO A 41 13.22 22.31 -1.58
C PRO A 41 14.69 22.09 -1.95
N THR A 42 14.96 21.12 -2.80
CA THR A 42 16.26 20.93 -3.42
C THR A 42 16.45 21.92 -4.56
N ALA A 43 17.71 22.15 -4.97
CA ALA A 43 18.04 22.98 -6.14
C ALA A 43 17.34 22.54 -7.43
N ASP A 44 16.94 21.26 -7.53
CA ASP A 44 16.24 20.70 -8.69
C ASP A 44 14.71 20.77 -8.53
N GLY A 45 14.22 21.47 -7.49
CA GLY A 45 12.79 21.65 -7.18
C GLY A 45 12.13 20.45 -6.49
N ALA A 46 12.87 19.40 -6.12
CA ALA A 46 12.32 18.26 -5.39
C ALA A 46 12.16 18.58 -3.90
N ILE A 47 11.13 18.05 -3.24
CA ILE A 47 10.95 18.24 -1.79
C ILE A 47 11.55 17.03 -1.07
N THR A 48 12.48 17.28 -0.16
CA THR A 48 13.04 16.26 0.74
C THR A 48 12.39 16.36 2.10
N VAL A 49 11.92 15.21 2.62
CA VAL A 49 11.31 15.09 3.96
C VAL A 49 12.07 14.08 4.80
N ARG A 50 12.13 14.30 6.11
CA ARG A 50 12.73 13.33 7.04
C ARG A 50 11.72 12.28 7.45
N SER A 51 12.10 11.02 7.35
CA SER A 51 11.36 9.86 7.84
C SER A 51 12.27 9.02 8.74
N GLY A 52 12.11 9.20 10.06
CA GLY A 52 12.99 8.60 11.06
C GLY A 52 14.45 9.07 10.91
N ARG A 53 15.34 8.13 10.55
CA ARG A 53 16.77 8.39 10.30
C ARG A 53 17.10 8.65 8.82
N HIS A 54 16.13 8.49 7.92
CA HIS A 54 16.33 8.62 6.48
C HIS A 54 15.73 9.93 5.96
N HIS A 55 16.30 10.47 4.89
CA HIS A 55 15.73 11.58 4.14
C HIS A 55 15.18 11.05 2.82
N LEU A 56 13.90 11.31 2.57
CA LEU A 56 13.17 10.77 1.42
C LEU A 56 12.81 11.89 0.45
N LEU A 57 12.85 11.58 -0.84
CA LEU A 57 12.25 12.42 -1.87
C LEU A 57 10.72 12.24 -1.82
N LEU A 58 10.00 13.32 -1.48
CA LEU A 58 8.57 13.28 -1.22
C LEU A 58 7.76 12.82 -2.43
N SER A 59 7.90 13.49 -3.58
CA SER A 59 7.10 13.19 -4.77
C SER A 59 7.34 11.76 -5.30
N PRO A 60 8.59 11.28 -5.44
CA PRO A 60 8.86 9.89 -5.80
C PRO A 60 8.32 8.88 -4.78
N THR A 61 8.45 9.18 -3.48
CA THR A 61 7.91 8.35 -2.40
C THR A 61 6.39 8.24 -2.49
N LEU A 62 5.68 9.37 -2.59
CA LEU A 62 4.21 9.39 -2.71
C LEU A 62 3.74 8.64 -3.97
N ARG A 63 4.46 8.75 -5.08
CA ARG A 63 4.14 7.98 -6.30
C ARG A 63 4.28 6.48 -6.06
N LEU A 64 5.35 6.04 -5.41
CA LEU A 64 5.56 4.63 -5.11
C LEU A 64 4.51 4.10 -4.12
N GLN A 65 4.23 4.85 -3.05
CA GLN A 65 3.19 4.52 -2.08
C GLN A 65 1.80 4.43 -2.74
N SER A 66 1.48 5.34 -3.67
CA SER A 66 0.22 5.32 -4.43
C SER A 66 0.04 4.04 -5.27
N ILE A 67 1.12 3.53 -5.89
CA ILE A 67 1.08 2.27 -6.64
C ILE A 67 0.73 1.10 -5.70
N TRP A 68 1.39 1.02 -4.55
CA TRP A 68 1.12 -0.05 -3.58
C TRP A 68 -0.25 0.08 -2.92
N ASN A 69 -0.70 1.30 -2.61
CA ASN A 69 -2.06 1.57 -2.14
C ASN A 69 -3.11 1.14 -3.17
N SER A 70 -2.88 1.39 -4.46
CA SER A 70 -3.82 0.97 -5.51
C SER A 70 -3.95 -0.55 -5.57
N ARG A 71 -2.82 -1.27 -5.44
CA ARG A 71 -2.82 -2.74 -5.38
C ARG A 71 -3.54 -3.26 -4.14
N ALA A 72 -3.30 -2.65 -2.98
CA ALA A 72 -4.00 -2.99 -1.74
C ALA A 72 -5.51 -2.78 -1.87
N ALA A 73 -5.93 -1.64 -2.42
CA ALA A 73 -7.34 -1.33 -2.63
C ALA A 73 -8.04 -2.34 -3.56
N ILE A 74 -7.37 -2.80 -4.62
CA ILE A 74 -7.92 -3.85 -5.51
C ILE A 74 -8.11 -5.15 -4.73
N ALA A 75 -7.11 -5.59 -3.95
CA ALA A 75 -7.23 -6.79 -3.13
C ALA A 75 -8.34 -6.66 -2.08
N ALA A 76 -8.49 -5.48 -1.45
CA ALA A 76 -9.58 -5.19 -0.52
C ALA A 76 -10.95 -5.27 -1.20
N ALA A 77 -11.08 -4.75 -2.42
CA ALA A 77 -12.32 -4.79 -3.18
C ALA A 77 -12.73 -6.24 -3.51
N VAL A 78 -11.77 -7.07 -3.93
CA VAL A 78 -12.00 -8.51 -4.15
C VAL A 78 -12.48 -9.19 -2.86
N ALA A 79 -11.83 -8.88 -1.74
CA ALA A 79 -12.22 -9.41 -0.44
C ALA A 79 -13.65 -9.02 -0.07
N ALA A 80 -14.01 -7.74 -0.24
CA ALA A 80 -15.33 -7.23 0.06
C ALA A 80 -16.42 -7.87 -0.82
N ILE A 81 -16.17 -8.04 -2.12
CA ILE A 81 -17.10 -8.70 -3.05
C ILE A 81 -17.29 -10.16 -2.66
N ALA A 82 -16.21 -10.90 -2.42
CA ALA A 82 -16.30 -12.31 -2.01
C ALA A 82 -17.03 -12.47 -0.68
N GLN A 83 -16.78 -11.57 0.28
CA GLN A 83 -17.48 -11.55 1.56
C GLN A 83 -18.98 -11.28 1.37
N ALA A 84 -19.34 -10.29 0.56
CA ALA A 84 -20.74 -9.96 0.26
C ALA A 84 -21.48 -11.14 -0.38
N VAL A 85 -20.85 -11.82 -1.34
CA VAL A 85 -21.42 -13.04 -1.96
C VAL A 85 -21.61 -14.14 -0.92
N SER A 86 -20.64 -14.36 -0.02
CA SER A 86 -20.74 -15.41 1.01
C SER A 86 -21.92 -15.18 1.98
N VAL A 87 -22.26 -13.92 2.26
CA VAL A 87 -23.38 -13.55 3.15
C VAL A 87 -24.73 -13.87 2.49
N LEU A 88 -24.81 -13.77 1.16
CA LEU A 88 -26.02 -14.07 0.39
C LEU A 88 -26.24 -15.57 0.15
N LEU A 89 -25.21 -16.40 0.39
CA LEU A 89 -25.30 -17.84 0.23
C LEU A 89 -25.86 -18.49 1.52
N PRO A 90 -26.79 -19.45 1.39
CA PRO A 90 -27.36 -20.17 2.53
C PRO A 90 -26.27 -20.92 3.32
#